data_AF-A0AAW1KSA7-F1
#
_entry.id   AF-A0AAW1KSA7-F1
#
_cell.length_a   1.000
_cell.length_b   1.000
_cell.length_c   1.000
_cell.angle_alpha   90.00
_cell.angle_beta   90.00
_cell.angle_gamma   90.00
#
_symmetry.space_group_name_H-M   'P 1'
#
loop_
_entity.id
_entity.type
_entity.pdbx_description
1 polymer ?
#
loop_
_entity_poly.entity_id
_entity_poly.type
_entity_poly.pdbx_seq_one_letter_code
_entity_poly.pdbx_strand_id
1 'polypeptide(L)'
;MARELCSMVLSYFPENIKALFRRALSFMKYDMFLEAHEDLEKALKIEPKNKDILREYFYNVVKNRLAVNSNGKRCLDDACEITLLQKQRITTVKNHCY
;
A
#
# COMPACT_ATOMS: atom_id res chain seq x y z
N MET A 1 1.26 -7.24 -20.29
CA MET A 1 0.74 -8.59 -19.99
C MET A 1 0.18 -8.70 -18.57
N ALA A 2 0.96 -8.90 -17.50
CA ALA A 2 0.38 -9.18 -16.16
C ALA A 2 -0.51 -8.05 -15.61
N ARG A 3 -0.10 -6.79 -15.79
CA ARG A 3 -0.86 -5.60 -15.36
C ARG A 3 -2.23 -5.50 -16.02
N GLU A 4 -2.31 -5.63 -17.34
CA GLU A 4 -3.54 -5.46 -18.12
C GLU A 4 -4.55 -6.56 -17.81
N LEU A 5 -4.10 -7.81 -17.70
CA LEU A 5 -4.95 -8.93 -17.30
C LEU A 5 -5.51 -8.75 -15.89
N CYS A 6 -4.68 -8.29 -14.94
CA CYS A 6 -5.16 -8.01 -13.59
C CYS A 6 -6.14 -6.83 -13.58
N SER A 7 -5.93 -5.79 -14.38
CA SER A 7 -6.87 -4.68 -14.50
C SER A 7 -8.22 -5.10 -15.09
N MET A 8 -8.25 -6.00 -16.08
CA MET A 8 -9.51 -6.57 -16.57
C MET A 8 -10.21 -7.39 -15.48
N VAL A 9 -9.48 -8.22 -14.73
CA VAL A 9 -10.11 -8.98 -13.62
C VAL A 9 -10.68 -8.03 -12.57
N LEU A 10 -9.99 -6.93 -12.27
CA LEU A 10 -10.44 -5.94 -11.29
C LEU A 10 -11.63 -5.09 -11.76
N SER A 11 -11.89 -4.99 -13.07
CA SER A 11 -13.11 -4.34 -13.56
C SER A 11 -14.36 -5.18 -13.30
N TYR A 12 -14.23 -6.51 -13.27
CA TYR A 12 -15.33 -7.42 -12.92
C TYR A 12 -15.37 -7.74 -11.41
N PHE A 13 -14.20 -7.86 -10.78
CA PHE A 13 -14.03 -8.25 -9.38
C PHE A 13 -13.04 -7.31 -8.69
N PRO A 14 -13.48 -6.10 -8.28
CA PRO A 14 -12.59 -5.07 -7.74
C PRO A 14 -11.90 -5.47 -6.42
N GLU A 15 -12.51 -6.39 -5.67
CA GLU A 15 -11.98 -6.91 -4.40
C GLU A 15 -11.19 -8.22 -4.58
N ASN A 16 -10.82 -8.59 -5.80
CA ASN A 16 -10.03 -9.78 -6.02
C ASN A 16 -8.59 -9.58 -5.54
N ILE A 17 -8.31 -10.08 -4.34
CA ILE A 17 -7.02 -10.00 -3.65
C ILE A 17 -5.89 -10.55 -4.52
N LYS A 18 -6.11 -11.68 -5.21
CA LYS A 18 -5.09 -12.29 -6.07
C LYS A 18 -4.75 -11.39 -7.26
N ALA A 19 -5.73 -10.70 -7.83
CA ALA A 19 -5.51 -9.77 -8.93
C ALA A 19 -4.82 -8.48 -8.45
N LEU A 20 -5.24 -7.91 -7.31
CA LEU A 20 -4.57 -6.77 -6.67
C LEU A 20 -3.10 -7.09 -6.37
N PHE A 21 -2.85 -8.23 -5.72
CA PHE A 21 -1.49 -8.64 -5.35
C PHE A 21 -0.59 -8.87 -6.57
N ARG A 22 -1.09 -9.55 -7.60
CA ARG A 22 -0.33 -9.77 -8.85
C ARG A 22 -0.05 -8.46 -9.60
N ARG A 23 -0.99 -7.52 -9.58
CA ARG A 23 -0.82 -6.21 -10.20
C ARG A 23 0.23 -5.38 -9.45
N ALA A 24 0.18 -5.37 -8.11
CA ALA A 24 1.19 -4.74 -7.27
C ALA A 24 2.60 -5.29 -7.51
N LEU A 25 2.76 -6.61 -7.58
CA LEU A 25 4.05 -7.22 -7.90
C LEU A 25 4.54 -6.83 -9.30
N SER A 26 3.65 -6.71 -10.28
CA SER A 26 4.01 -6.20 -11.60
C SER A 26 4.50 -4.76 -11.51
N PHE A 27 3.81 -3.90 -10.76
CA PHE A 27 4.21 -2.50 -10.56
C PHE A 27 5.58 -2.38 -9.88
N MET A 28 5.84 -3.18 -8.85
CA MET A 28 7.13 -3.22 -8.17
C MET A 28 8.28 -3.63 -9.08
N LYS A 29 8.04 -4.50 -10.08
CA LYS A 29 9.05 -4.86 -11.09
C LYS A 29 9.39 -3.73 -12.06
N TYR A 30 8.51 -2.74 -12.20
CA TYR A 30 8.72 -1.57 -13.05
C TYR A 30 9.05 -0.32 -12.22
N ASP A 31 9.45 -0.48 -10.95
CA ASP A 31 9.74 0.61 -10.01
C ASP A 31 8.57 1.59 -9.78
N MET A 32 7.34 1.18 -10.11
CA MET A 32 6.10 1.92 -9.91
C MET A 32 5.58 1.67 -8.49
N PHE A 33 6.31 2.18 -7.49
CA PHE A 33 6.06 1.83 -6.10
C PHE A 33 4.77 2.44 -5.53
N LEU A 34 4.31 3.58 -6.04
CA LEU A 34 3.08 4.25 -5.58
C LEU A 34 1.84 3.45 -5.97
N GLU A 35 1.75 3.03 -7.23
CA GLU A 35 0.64 2.24 -7.74
C GLU A 35 0.60 0.85 -7.10
N ALA A 36 1.78 0.26 -6.85
CA ALA A 36 1.89 -0.97 -6.07
C ALA A 36 1.39 -0.79 -4.62
N HIS A 37 1.66 0.37 -4.02
CA HIS A 37 1.23 0.66 -2.65
C HIS A 37 -0.29 0.68 -2.53
N GLU A 38 -0.98 1.36 -3.45
CA GLU A 38 -2.45 1.41 -3.47
C GLU A 38 -3.08 0.02 -3.60
N ASP A 39 -2.53 -0.81 -4.49
CA ASP A 39 -3.04 -2.17 -4.70
C ASP A 39 -2.83 -3.07 -3.47
N LEU A 40 -1.68 -2.96 -2.81
CA LEU A 40 -1.38 -3.70 -1.57
C LEU A 40 -2.22 -3.19 -0.40
N GLU A 41 -2.46 -1.88 -0.30
CA GLU A 41 -3.30 -1.30 0.75
C GLU A 41 -4.75 -1.77 0.63
N LYS A 42 -5.31 -1.79 -0.59
CA LYS A 42 -6.63 -2.38 -0.86
C LYS A 42 -6.69 -3.85 -0.49
N ALA A 43 -5.65 -4.61 -0.85
CA ALA A 43 -5.57 -6.02 -0.52
C ALA A 43 -5.51 -6.27 1.01
N LEU A 44 -4.80 -5.42 1.77
CA LEU A 44 -4.75 -5.46 3.24
C LEU A 44 -6.07 -5.03 3.90
N LYS A 45 -6.84 -4.13 3.28
CA LYS A 45 -8.18 -3.78 3.78
C LYS A 45 -9.12 -4.98 3.76
N ILE A 46 -8.96 -5.87 2.78
CA ILE A 46 -9.78 -7.08 2.63
C ILE A 46 -9.22 -8.22 3.49
N GLU A 47 -7.91 -8.50 3.42
CA GLU A 47 -7.23 -9.54 4.20
C GLU A 47 -6.09 -8.96 5.05
N PRO A 48 -6.39 -8.33 6.19
CA PRO A 48 -5.38 -7.68 7.04
C PRO A 48 -4.41 -8.67 7.71
N LYS A 49 -4.79 -9.96 7.79
CA LYS A 49 -3.98 -11.02 8.42
C LYS A 49 -3.11 -11.79 7.43
N ASN A 50 -3.17 -11.45 6.14
CA ASN A 50 -2.39 -12.15 5.13
C ASN A 50 -0.91 -11.74 5.21
N LYS A 51 -0.07 -12.70 5.60
CA LYS A 51 1.36 -12.48 5.83
C LYS A 51 2.11 -12.13 4.54
N ASP A 52 1.68 -12.67 3.40
CA ASP A 52 2.34 -12.43 2.12
C ASP A 52 2.12 -10.98 1.67
N ILE A 53 0.89 -10.50 1.78
CA ILE A 53 0.55 -9.10 1.43
C ILE A 53 1.26 -8.13 2.38
N LEU A 54 1.28 -8.43 3.69
CA LEU A 54 2.00 -7.61 4.67
C LEU A 54 3.50 -7.54 4.34
N ARG A 55 4.12 -8.66 4.01
CA ARG A 55 5.54 -8.71 3.63
C ARG A 55 5.83 -7.82 2.43
N GLU A 56 5.05 -7.96 1.36
CA GLU A 56 5.23 -7.16 0.14
C GLU A 56 4.92 -5.67 0.39
N TYR A 57 3.94 -5.36 1.23
CA TYR A 57 3.62 -3.99 1.63
C TYR A 57 4.78 -3.32 2.37
N PHE A 58 5.36 -3.98 3.38
CA PHE A 58 6.53 -3.44 4.08
C PHE A 58 7.74 -3.29 3.15
N TYR A 59 7.97 -4.29 2.29
CA TYR A 59 9.05 -4.22 1.32
C TYR A 59 8.87 -3.07 0.33
N ASN A 60 7.65 -2.88 -0.20
CA ASN A 60 7.30 -1.77 -1.08
C ASN A 60 7.53 -0.42 -0.39
N VAL A 61 7.10 -0.25 0.86
CA VAL A 61 7.30 1.00 1.63
C VAL A 61 8.79 1.33 1.80
N VAL A 62 9.61 0.33 2.12
CA VAL A 62 11.07 0.52 2.25
C VAL A 62 11.69 0.89 0.89
N LYS A 63 11.33 0.18 -0.18
CA LYS A 63 11.83 0.45 -1.53
C LYS A 63 11.42 1.82 -2.05
N ASN A 64 10.16 2.18 -1.87
CA ASN A 64 9.63 3.50 -2.23
C ASN A 64 10.47 4.59 -1.53
N ARG A 65 10.70 4.47 -0.22
CA ARG A 65 11.55 5.40 0.55
C ARG A 65 12.97 5.49 0.00
N LEU A 66 13.59 4.35 -0.34
CA LEU A 66 14.95 4.34 -0.90
C LEU A 66 15.02 5.00 -2.29
N ALA A 67 13.98 4.86 -3.11
CA ALA A 67 13.89 5.52 -4.42
C ALA A 67 13.82 7.06 -4.30
N VAL A 68 13.26 7.60 -3.20
CA VAL A 68 13.17 9.06 -2.98
C VAL A 68 14.50 9.68 -2.49
N ASN A 69 15.53 8.88 -2.19
CA ASN A 69 16.72 9.35 -1.48
C ASN A 69 17.86 9.89 -2.38
N SER A 70 17.77 9.81 -3.70
CA SER A 70 18.82 10.33 -4.60
C SER A 70 18.62 11.79 -5.02
N ASN A 71 17.39 12.34 -4.96
CA ASN A 71 17.10 13.67 -5.51
C ASN A 71 16.29 14.61 -4.59
N GLY A 72 16.05 14.27 -3.32
CA GLY A 72 15.60 15.24 -2.30
C GLY A 72 14.27 15.98 -2.58
N LYS A 73 13.45 15.54 -3.54
CA LYS A 73 12.13 16.12 -3.80
C LYS A 73 11.05 15.13 -3.36
N ARG A 74 10.53 15.37 -2.15
CA ARG A 74 9.16 14.96 -1.80
C ARG A 74 8.22 15.69 -2.76
N CYS A 75 7.41 14.97 -3.52
CA CYS A 75 6.06 15.45 -3.75
C CYS A 75 5.35 15.31 -2.40
N LEU A 76 4.96 16.45 -1.85
CA LEU A 76 4.60 16.67 -0.46
C LEU A 76 3.11 16.43 -0.21
N ASP A 77 2.39 15.69 -1.05
CA ASP A 77 0.93 15.88 -1.09
C ASP A 77 0.09 14.79 -0.41
N ASP A 78 0.54 13.53 -0.29
CA ASP A 78 -0.32 12.49 0.36
C ASP A 78 0.28 11.82 1.61
N ALA A 79 1.52 12.15 1.99
CA ALA A 79 2.20 11.54 3.15
C ALA A 79 1.71 12.06 4.52
N CYS A 80 0.81 13.05 4.56
CA CYS A 80 0.30 13.61 5.80
C CYS A 80 -0.82 12.77 6.44
N GLU A 81 -1.60 12.02 5.64
CA GLU A 81 -2.79 11.32 6.16
C GLU A 81 -2.46 10.03 6.94
N ILE A 82 -1.50 9.24 6.45
CA ILE A 82 -1.19 7.92 7.03
C ILE A 82 -0.55 8.06 8.42
N THR A 83 0.22 9.12 8.65
CA THR A 83 0.89 9.37 9.94
C THR A 83 -0.04 10.03 10.98
N LEU A 84 -1.06 10.78 10.54
CA LEU A 84 -2.05 11.41 11.43
C LEU A 84 -3.09 10.40 11.97
N LEU A 85 -3.58 9.49 11.11
CA LEU A 85 -4.62 8.52 11.48
C LEU A 85 -4.14 7.49 12.52
N GLN A 86 -2.86 7.13 12.51
CA GLN A 86 -2.29 6.25 13.54
C GLN A 86 -2.06 6.96 14.89
N LYS A 87 -1.82 8.28 14.90
CA LYS A 87 -1.67 9.05 16.14
C LYS A 87 -3.02 9.33 16.84
N GLN A 88 -4.09 9.58 16.09
CA GLN A 88 -5.41 9.88 16.66
C GLN A 88 -6.09 8.67 17.35
N ARG A 89 -5.81 7.43 16.92
CA ARG A 89 -6.33 6.21 17.58
C ARG A 89 -5.60 5.83 18.88
N ILE A 90 -4.36 6.28 19.06
CA ILE A 90 -3.55 5.96 20.24
C ILE A 90 -3.87 6.90 21.41
N THR A 91 -4.25 8.16 21.13
CA THR A 91 -4.60 9.14 22.17
C THR A 91 -6.00 8.94 22.76
N THR A 92 -6.94 8.36 22.00
CA THR A 92 -8.31 8.13 22.47
C THR A 92 -8.44 6.98 23.47
N VAL A 93 -7.54 6.00 23.45
CA VAL A 93 -7.55 4.88 24.42
C VAL A 93 -6.93 5.28 25.77
N LYS A 94 -6.10 6.33 25.82
CA LYS A 94 -5.44 6.78 27.07
C LYS A 94 -6.28 7.75 27.94
N ASN A 95 -7.47 8.15 27.50
CA ASN A 95 -8.33 9.11 28.21
C ASN A 95 -9.56 8.47 28.91
N HIS A 96 -9.55 7.17 29.22
CA HIS A 96 -10.64 6.48 29.92
C HIS A 96 -10.22 5.63 31.13
N CYS A 97 -9.01 5.84 31.65
CA CYS A 97 -8.62 5.35 32.96
C CYS A 97 -7.95 6.48 33.73
N TYR A 98 -8.74 7.30 34.43
CA TYR A 98 -8.52 7.85 35.78
C TYR A 98 -9.84 8.46 36.26
#